data_AF-A0A3Q7XR21-F1
#
_entry.id   AF-A0A3Q7XR21-F1
#
_cell.length_a   1.000
_cell.length_b   1.000
_cell.length_c   1.000
_cell.angle_alpha   90.00
_cell.angle_beta   90.00
_cell.angle_gamma   90.00
#
_symmetry.space_group_name_H-M   'P 1'
#
loop_
_entity.id
_entity.type
_entity.pdbx_description
1 polymer ?
#
loop_
_entity_poly.entity_id
_entity_poly.type
_entity_poly.pdbx_seq_one_letter_code
_entity_poly.pdbx_strand_id
1 'polypeptide(L)'
;MATVHVESFHLNKVRIKTTVTDISKKKVVDDHISSFIRTLNKKRVKVIGFDIQFVPTTNRVNGTFDLQCAVLHLCDGFSCLIIHLTCRELFWESKSFPSLVNFLSSPDYTFVGVGIKDNLPKLKKYYGFGCRNAVELGPLAANFMKMPRLEFCGVDELAFVVNKLDLKKHRPLNMDFYWGFDSHNTELVKFVTVNVYSFYKIGSTLLGSETLTPNYPRFGWFRRRFFIYFFGLASVSCLIDCLKKMPRV
;
A
#
# COMPACT_ATOMS: atom_id res chain seq x y z
N MET A 1 -0.28 23.75 7.66
CA MET A 1 -1.40 22.89 8.10
C MET A 1 -1.93 22.17 6.88
N ALA A 2 -1.86 20.84 6.81
CA ALA A 2 -2.40 20.11 5.68
C ALA A 2 -3.93 20.27 5.63
N THR A 3 -4.42 20.73 4.49
CA THR A 3 -5.83 20.89 4.14
C THR A 3 -6.39 19.53 3.72
N VAL A 4 -7.70 19.35 3.89
CA VAL A 4 -8.38 18.20 3.29
C VAL A 4 -8.49 18.49 1.81
N HIS A 5 -7.94 17.61 0.99
CA HIS A 5 -7.93 17.76 -0.45
C HIS A 5 -8.55 16.51 -1.09
N VAL A 6 -9.39 16.71 -2.10
CA VAL A 6 -10.14 15.63 -2.74
C VAL A 6 -9.94 15.73 -4.25
N GLU A 7 -9.49 14.63 -4.83
CA GLU A 7 -9.25 14.50 -6.27
C GLU A 7 -10.06 13.36 -6.86
N SER A 8 -10.24 13.37 -8.18
CA SER A 8 -10.88 12.27 -8.89
C SER A 8 -10.13 11.94 -10.16
N PHE A 9 -9.73 10.66 -10.29
CA PHE A 9 -8.97 10.17 -11.43
C PHE A 9 -9.73 9.08 -12.16
N HIS A 10 -9.52 9.00 -13.48
CA HIS A 10 -10.08 7.94 -14.30
C HIS A 10 -9.01 6.91 -14.65
N LEU A 11 -9.26 5.66 -14.27
CA LEU A 11 -8.39 4.52 -14.52
C LEU A 11 -9.23 3.39 -15.11
N ASN A 12 -8.97 3.06 -16.39
CA ASN A 12 -9.70 2.02 -17.11
C ASN A 12 -11.24 2.15 -17.01
N LYS A 13 -11.78 3.34 -17.32
CA LYS A 13 -13.21 3.70 -17.24
C LYS A 13 -13.81 3.70 -15.82
N VAL A 14 -13.02 3.43 -14.78
CA VAL A 14 -13.44 3.57 -13.38
C VAL A 14 -13.04 4.96 -12.88
N ARG A 15 -13.99 5.67 -12.27
CA ARG A 15 -13.71 6.92 -11.56
C ARG A 15 -13.34 6.59 -10.11
N ILE A 16 -12.13 6.96 -9.72
CA ILE A 16 -11.59 6.75 -8.38
C ILE A 16 -11.55 8.10 -7.68
N LYS A 17 -12.20 8.20 -6.51
CA LYS A 17 -12.16 9.39 -5.67
C LYS A 17 -11.08 9.24 -4.62
N THR A 18 -10.13 10.17 -4.55
CA THR A 18 -9.04 10.15 -3.57
C THR A 18 -9.21 11.28 -2.58
N THR A 19 -9.19 10.96 -1.30
CA THR A 19 -9.13 11.94 -0.20
C THR A 19 -7.73 11.96 0.37
N VAL A 20 -7.09 13.12 0.36
CA VAL A 20 -5.81 13.39 1.01
C VAL A 20 -6.07 14.17 2.28
N THR A 21 -5.53 13.68 3.39
CA THR A 21 -5.72 14.32 4.69
C THR A 21 -4.54 14.05 5.62
N ASP A 22 -4.49 14.78 6.72
CA ASP A 22 -3.57 14.52 7.81
C ASP A 22 -4.31 13.86 8.98
N ILE A 23 -3.60 13.02 9.73
CA ILE A 23 -4.15 12.25 10.82
C ILE A 23 -4.77 13.13 11.94
N SER A 24 -4.40 14.41 12.04
CA SER A 24 -5.05 15.38 12.92
C SER A 24 -6.51 15.66 12.56
N LYS A 25 -6.93 15.44 11.30
CA LYS A 25 -8.32 15.56 10.84
C LYS A 25 -9.13 14.30 11.12
N LYS A 26 -9.19 13.90 12.40
CA LYS A 26 -9.81 12.65 12.88
C LYS A 26 -11.17 12.36 12.25
N LYS A 27 -12.09 13.34 12.25
CA LYS A 27 -13.42 13.17 11.67
C LYS A 27 -13.40 12.74 10.19
N VAL A 28 -12.50 13.32 9.39
CA VAL A 28 -12.38 12.99 7.96
C VAL A 28 -11.88 11.56 7.77
N VAL A 29 -10.90 11.15 8.58
CA VAL A 29 -10.38 9.78 8.60
C VAL A 29 -11.46 8.79 9.04
N ASP A 30 -12.17 9.10 10.12
CA ASP A 30 -13.24 8.27 10.68
C ASP A 30 -14.41 8.10 9.70
N ASP A 31 -14.85 9.19 9.07
CA ASP A 31 -15.93 9.18 8.07
C ASP A 31 -15.52 8.36 6.84
N HIS A 32 -14.28 8.50 6.38
CA HIS A 32 -13.79 7.75 5.23
C HIS A 32 -13.63 6.25 5.55
N ILE A 33 -13.09 5.89 6.71
CA ILE A 33 -13.04 4.49 7.17
C ILE A 33 -14.45 3.91 7.28
N SER A 34 -15.38 4.66 7.86
CA SER A 34 -16.79 4.25 7.96
C SER A 34 -17.41 4.00 6.57
N SER A 35 -17.00 4.77 5.56
CA SER A 35 -17.41 4.52 4.18
C SER A 35 -16.89 3.19 3.63
N PHE A 36 -15.67 2.77 3.98
CA PHE A 36 -15.15 1.45 3.62
C PHE A 36 -15.93 0.33 4.30
N ILE A 37 -16.32 0.53 5.57
CA ILE A 37 -17.10 -0.42 6.36
C ILE A 37 -18.52 -0.58 5.81
N ARG A 38 -19.21 0.51 5.47
CA ARG A 38 -20.59 0.46 4.96
C ARG A 38 -20.73 -0.34 3.67
N THR A 39 -19.69 -0.37 2.85
CA THR A 39 -19.66 -1.12 1.58
C THR A 39 -19.37 -2.63 1.79
N LEU A 40 -19.34 -3.12 3.04
CA LEU A 40 -19.21 -4.55 3.32
C LEU A 40 -20.47 -5.33 2.91
N ASN A 41 -20.31 -6.23 1.94
CA ASN A 41 -21.25 -7.33 1.75
C ASN A 41 -20.97 -8.41 2.80
N LYS A 42 -21.93 -8.66 3.70
CA LYS A 42 -21.82 -9.55 4.89
C LYS A 42 -21.35 -11.00 4.65
N LYS A 43 -21.07 -11.41 3.41
CA LYS A 43 -20.73 -12.79 3.02
C LYS A 43 -19.27 -12.99 2.59
N ARG A 44 -18.44 -11.95 2.43
CA ARG A 44 -17.04 -12.09 1.97
C ARG A 44 -16.10 -11.09 2.65
N VAL A 45 -14.87 -11.54 2.91
CA VAL A 45 -13.75 -10.68 3.34
C VAL A 45 -13.51 -9.63 2.25
N LYS A 46 -13.42 -8.36 2.62
CA LYS A 46 -13.22 -7.25 1.67
C LYS A 46 -11.74 -6.99 1.45
N VAL A 47 -11.33 -6.90 0.18
CA VAL A 47 -9.96 -6.55 -0.20
C VAL A 47 -9.79 -5.03 -0.17
N ILE A 48 -8.70 -4.57 0.42
CA ILE A 48 -8.29 -3.16 0.48
C ILE A 48 -6.86 -3.06 -0.03
N GLY A 49 -6.64 -2.25 -1.07
CA GLY A 49 -5.31 -1.85 -1.49
C GLY A 49 -4.64 -1.06 -0.38
N PHE A 50 -3.39 -1.39 -0.07
CA PHE A 50 -2.67 -0.86 1.08
C PHE A 50 -1.23 -0.55 0.72
N ASP A 51 -0.73 0.59 1.21
CA ASP A 51 0.67 0.95 1.13
C ASP A 51 1.08 1.86 2.28
N ILE A 52 2.38 1.90 2.57
CA ILE A 52 2.99 2.80 3.54
C ILE A 52 4.29 3.31 2.96
N GLN A 53 4.45 4.62 2.95
CA GLN A 53 5.71 5.25 2.62
C GLN A 53 6.30 5.98 3.82
N PHE A 54 7.54 5.66 4.17
CA PHE A 54 8.30 6.41 5.17
C PHE A 54 9.03 7.57 4.51
N VAL A 55 8.87 8.76 5.07
CA VAL A 55 9.54 9.98 4.62
C VAL A 55 10.71 10.24 5.57
N PRO A 56 11.96 10.03 5.12
CA PRO A 56 13.13 10.37 5.93
C PRO A 56 13.15 11.89 6.12
N THR A 57 13.02 12.34 7.36
CA THR A 57 13.13 13.76 7.70
C THR A 57 14.41 13.96 8.48
N THR A 58 15.40 14.63 7.87
CA THR A 58 16.64 15.00 8.55
C THR A 58 16.42 16.32 9.27
N ASN A 59 16.48 16.33 10.60
CA ASN A 59 16.52 17.58 11.35
C ASN A 59 17.98 18.06 11.40
N ARG A 60 18.30 19.20 10.76
CA ARG A 60 19.66 19.76 10.70
C ARG A 60 20.13 20.40 12.00
N VAL A 61 19.32 20.39 13.05
CA VAL A 61 19.65 20.97 14.34
C VAL A 61 19.92 19.82 15.31
N ASN A 62 21.20 19.54 15.57
CA ASN A 62 21.74 18.63 16.61
C ASN A 62 22.00 17.15 16.27
N GLY A 63 21.89 16.74 15.00
CA GLY A 63 22.62 15.56 14.50
C GLY A 63 22.22 14.17 15.03
N THR A 64 21.10 13.99 15.76
CA THR A 64 20.79 12.69 16.37
C THR A 64 19.30 12.28 16.41
N PHE A 65 18.42 12.84 15.57
CA PHE A 65 17.02 12.40 15.54
C PHE A 65 16.51 12.15 14.10
N ASP A 66 16.32 10.86 13.78
CA ASP A 66 15.67 10.40 12.55
C ASP A 66 14.14 10.50 12.71
N LEU A 67 13.59 11.66 12.39
CA LEU A 67 12.14 11.87 12.31
C LEU A 67 11.57 10.96 11.22
N GLN A 68 10.77 9.96 11.63
CA GLN A 68 10.10 9.03 10.72
C GLN A 68 8.63 9.43 10.55
N CYS A 69 8.38 10.32 9.61
CA CYS A 69 7.03 10.57 9.11
C CYS A 69 6.62 9.43 8.18
N ALA A 70 5.32 9.13 8.11
CA ALA A 70 4.80 8.11 7.21
C ALA A 70 3.52 8.60 6.53
N VAL A 71 3.32 8.19 5.29
CA VAL A 71 2.07 8.39 4.56
C VAL A 71 1.45 7.02 4.33
N LEU A 72 0.22 6.84 4.78
CA LEU A 72 -0.52 5.59 4.67
C LEU A 72 -1.58 5.72 3.58
N HIS A 73 -1.65 4.71 2.71
CA HIS A 73 -2.57 4.69 1.56
C HIS A 73 -3.54 3.52 1.69
N LEU A 74 -4.82 3.79 1.51
CA LEU A 74 -5.90 2.80 1.50
C LEU A 74 -6.74 2.96 0.24
N CYS A 75 -7.22 1.87 -0.34
CA CYS A 75 -8.20 1.96 -1.42
C CYS A 75 -9.13 0.75 -1.51
N ASP A 76 -10.42 0.98 -1.70
CA ASP A 76 -11.43 -0.08 -1.83
C ASP A 76 -11.92 -0.32 -3.26
N GLY A 77 -11.25 0.32 -4.23
CA GLY A 77 -11.54 0.22 -5.66
C GLY A 77 -12.25 1.42 -6.26
N PHE A 78 -13.02 2.17 -5.45
CA PHE A 78 -13.70 3.38 -5.90
C PHE A 78 -13.31 4.61 -5.08
N SER A 79 -12.93 4.39 -3.82
CA SER A 79 -12.49 5.43 -2.91
C SER A 79 -11.11 5.08 -2.37
N CYS A 80 -10.18 6.02 -2.47
CA CYS A 80 -8.87 5.92 -1.86
C CYS A 80 -8.69 7.01 -0.78
N LEU A 81 -7.92 6.69 0.26
CA LEU A 81 -7.58 7.56 1.38
C LEU A 81 -6.06 7.61 1.54
N ILE A 82 -5.49 8.80 1.45
CA ILE A 82 -4.08 9.11 1.70
C ILE A 82 -4.03 9.87 3.02
N ILE A 83 -3.34 9.29 4.01
CA ILE A 83 -3.24 9.83 5.36
C ILE A 83 -1.78 10.16 5.66
N HIS A 84 -1.48 11.45 5.83
CA HIS A 84 -0.22 11.88 6.41
C HIS A 84 -0.24 11.59 7.91
N LEU A 85 0.62 10.67 8.35
CA LEU A 85 0.86 10.40 9.76
C LEU A 85 1.92 11.38 10.27
N THR A 86 1.62 12.05 11.39
CA THR A 86 2.53 13.01 11.99
C THR A 86 3.80 12.31 12.52
N CYS A 87 4.96 12.92 12.34
CA CYS A 87 6.23 12.40 12.86
C CYS A 87 6.16 12.15 14.38
N ARG A 88 6.49 10.93 14.82
CA ARG A 88 6.35 10.48 16.22
C ARG A 88 7.07 11.38 17.24
N GLU A 89 8.26 11.89 16.90
CA GLU A 89 9.04 12.68 17.87
C GLU A 89 8.51 14.10 18.08
N LEU A 90 7.59 14.57 17.23
CA LEU A 90 6.91 15.86 17.41
C LEU A 90 5.69 15.77 18.35
N PHE A 91 5.20 14.56 18.66
CA PHE A 91 4.02 14.36 19.50
C PHE A 91 4.23 13.15 20.42
N TRP A 92 4.75 13.38 21.63
CA TRP A 92 4.73 12.40 22.73
C TRP A 92 3.33 12.19 23.32
N GLU A 93 2.38 13.05 22.99
CA GLU A 93 0.99 12.85 23.37
C GLU A 93 0.32 11.83 22.45
N SER A 94 0.10 10.64 23.03
CA SER A 94 -0.69 9.52 22.53
C SER A 94 -2.05 9.93 21.95
N LYS A 95 -2.06 10.44 20.72
CA LYS A 95 -3.28 10.45 19.91
C LYS A 95 -3.50 9.03 19.43
N SER A 96 -4.28 8.28 20.20
CA SER A 96 -4.89 7.04 19.72
C SER A 96 -5.79 7.36 18.53
N PHE A 97 -5.74 6.52 17.50
CA PHE A 97 -6.60 6.56 16.30
C PHE A 97 -7.41 5.27 16.23
N PRO A 98 -8.42 5.08 17.11
CA PRO A 98 -9.07 3.78 17.29
C PRO A 98 -9.73 3.27 16.02
N SER A 99 -10.36 4.14 15.22
CA SER A 99 -11.01 3.77 13.95
C SER A 99 -10.03 3.12 12.98
N LEU A 100 -8.90 3.76 12.70
CA LEU A 100 -7.86 3.27 11.81
C LEU A 100 -7.21 1.99 12.36
N VAL A 101 -6.88 1.97 13.64
CA VAL A 101 -6.27 0.79 14.28
C VAL A 101 -7.20 -0.41 14.26
N ASN A 102 -8.49 -0.20 14.60
CA ASN A 102 -9.50 -1.26 14.58
C ASN A 102 -9.75 -1.74 13.15
N PHE A 103 -9.80 -0.84 12.17
CA PHE A 103 -9.93 -1.19 10.76
C PHE A 103 -8.78 -2.06 10.27
N LEU A 104 -7.52 -1.66 10.51
CA LEU A 104 -6.33 -2.42 10.13
C LEU A 104 -6.17 -3.75 10.89
N SER A 105 -6.84 -3.87 12.04
CA SER A 105 -6.82 -5.08 12.89
C SER A 105 -8.03 -5.99 12.67
N SER A 106 -9.02 -5.57 11.87
CA SER A 106 -10.25 -6.33 11.67
C SER A 106 -9.99 -7.56 10.78
N PRO A 107 -10.54 -8.74 11.15
CA PRO A 107 -10.44 -9.94 10.33
C PRO A 107 -11.30 -9.89 9.06
N ASP A 108 -12.22 -8.92 8.95
CA ASP A 108 -13.16 -8.78 7.83
C ASP A 108 -12.52 -8.17 6.58
N TYR A 109 -11.28 -7.71 6.70
CA TYR A 109 -10.53 -7.09 5.61
C TYR A 109 -9.22 -7.83 5.35
N THR A 110 -8.83 -7.84 4.08
CA THR A 110 -7.49 -8.26 3.63
C THR A 110 -6.82 -7.06 2.98
N PHE A 111 -5.65 -6.71 3.48
CA PHE A 111 -4.87 -5.56 3.01
C PHE A 111 -3.79 -6.05 2.07
N VAL A 112 -3.86 -5.66 0.80
CA VAL A 112 -2.98 -6.14 -0.27
C VAL A 112 -2.06 -5.05 -0.77
N GLY A 113 -0.80 -5.36 -1.03
CA GLY A 113 0.18 -4.39 -1.54
C GLY A 113 1.45 -5.05 -2.04
N VAL A 114 2.39 -4.23 -2.52
CA VAL A 114 3.74 -4.64 -2.96
C VAL A 114 4.77 -3.99 -2.04
N GLY A 115 5.69 -4.78 -1.49
CA GLY A 115 6.74 -4.35 -0.55
C GLY A 115 6.21 -3.97 0.83
N ILE A 116 4.94 -4.28 1.15
CA ILE A 116 4.31 -3.78 2.38
C ILE A 116 4.83 -4.49 3.63
N LYS A 117 5.26 -5.76 3.51
CA LYS A 117 5.74 -6.53 4.66
C LYS A 117 6.97 -5.92 5.32
N ASP A 118 7.83 -5.26 4.56
CA ASP A 118 9.03 -4.61 5.10
C ASP A 118 8.71 -3.31 5.86
N ASN A 119 7.56 -2.70 5.55
CA ASN A 119 7.09 -1.46 6.16
C ASN A 119 6.24 -1.68 7.43
N LEU A 120 5.59 -2.83 7.57
CA LEU A 120 4.75 -3.14 8.75
C LEU A 120 5.51 -3.16 10.09
N PRO A 121 6.72 -3.75 10.20
CA PRO A 121 7.51 -3.66 11.43
C PRO A 121 7.85 -2.22 11.81
N LYS A 122 8.15 -1.37 10.81
CA LYS A 122 8.40 0.06 11.03
C LYS A 122 7.14 0.78 11.49
N LEU A 123 5.99 0.49 10.90
CA LEU A 123 4.70 1.07 11.32
C LEU A 123 4.43 0.74 12.79
N LYS A 124 4.61 -0.51 13.18
CA LYS A 124 4.44 -0.93 14.58
C LYS A 124 5.47 -0.29 15.51
N LYS A 125 6.74 -0.22 15.10
CA LYS A 125 7.81 0.41 15.87
C LYS A 125 7.53 1.89 16.12
N TYR A 126 7.17 2.65 15.10
CA TYR A 126 7.06 4.11 15.16
C TYR A 126 5.65 4.61 15.56
N TYR A 127 4.59 3.88 15.22
CA TYR A 127 3.22 4.31 15.45
C TYR A 127 2.42 3.41 16.41
N GLY A 128 2.98 2.28 16.84
CA GLY A 128 2.37 1.40 17.83
C GLY A 128 1.29 0.45 17.31
N PHE A 129 0.93 0.53 16.02
CA PHE A 129 -0.06 -0.34 15.39
C PHE A 129 0.49 -1.03 14.15
N GLY A 130 -0.16 -2.13 13.77
CA GLY A 130 0.19 -2.92 12.58
C GLY A 130 -1.03 -3.16 11.71
N CYS A 131 -0.90 -4.10 10.78
CA CYS A 131 -1.98 -4.59 9.93
C CYS A 131 -2.08 -6.11 10.11
N ARG A 132 -3.27 -6.60 10.48
CA ARG A 132 -3.46 -8.01 10.85
C ARG A 132 -3.40 -8.94 9.64
N ASN A 133 -4.14 -8.61 8.58
CA ASN A 133 -4.35 -9.45 7.40
C ASN A 133 -3.64 -8.85 6.18
N ALA A 134 -2.33 -8.64 6.28
CA ALA A 134 -1.53 -8.11 5.18
C ALA A 134 -1.05 -9.21 4.22
N VAL A 135 -1.23 -9.00 2.91
CA VAL A 135 -0.90 -9.95 1.86
C VAL A 135 0.01 -9.28 0.82
N GLU A 136 1.13 -9.94 0.55
CA GLU A 136 2.13 -9.51 -0.43
C GLU A 136 1.73 -10.00 -1.81
N LEU A 137 1.55 -9.08 -2.77
CA LEU A 137 0.97 -9.39 -4.07
C LEU A 137 1.92 -10.16 -5.00
N GLY A 138 3.23 -9.93 -4.92
CA GLY A 138 4.22 -10.63 -5.74
C GLY A 138 4.14 -12.15 -5.56
N PRO A 139 4.37 -12.69 -4.34
CA PRO A 139 4.24 -14.12 -4.05
C PRO A 139 2.84 -14.67 -4.35
N LEU A 140 1.78 -13.91 -4.05
CA LEU A 140 0.40 -14.32 -4.35
C LEU A 140 0.19 -14.52 -5.85
N ALA A 141 0.60 -13.55 -6.67
CA ALA A 141 0.51 -13.61 -8.11
C ALA A 141 1.38 -14.72 -8.70
N ALA A 142 2.61 -14.89 -8.20
CA ALA A 142 3.52 -15.93 -8.64
C ALA A 142 2.91 -17.33 -8.47
N ASN A 143 2.30 -17.60 -7.31
CA ASN A 143 1.65 -18.87 -7.04
C ASN A 143 0.38 -19.07 -7.87
N PHE A 144 -0.49 -18.06 -7.95
CA PHE A 144 -1.77 -18.14 -8.65
C PHE A 144 -1.58 -18.29 -10.17
N MET A 145 -0.72 -17.46 -10.77
CA MET A 145 -0.45 -17.45 -12.20
C MET A 145 0.53 -18.55 -12.64
N LYS A 146 1.11 -19.31 -11.70
CA LYS A 146 2.18 -20.30 -11.96
C LYS A 146 3.39 -19.70 -12.68
N MET A 147 3.77 -18.49 -12.28
CA MET A 147 4.86 -17.71 -12.86
C MET A 147 5.80 -17.23 -11.73
N PRO A 148 6.81 -18.02 -11.32
CA PRO A 148 7.67 -17.70 -10.19
C PRO A 148 8.33 -16.32 -10.24
N ARG A 149 8.66 -15.84 -11.44
CA ARG A 149 9.26 -14.51 -11.64
C ARG A 149 8.45 -13.35 -11.05
N LEU A 150 7.12 -13.50 -10.95
CA LEU A 150 6.23 -12.44 -10.45
C LEU A 150 6.47 -12.10 -8.98
N GLU A 151 7.10 -13.00 -8.22
CA GLU A 151 7.44 -12.76 -6.81
C GLU A 151 8.30 -11.51 -6.62
N PHE A 152 9.15 -11.21 -7.60
CA PHE A 152 10.11 -10.11 -7.57
C PHE A 152 9.69 -8.93 -8.45
N CYS A 153 8.48 -8.94 -8.99
CA CYS A 153 7.99 -7.91 -9.89
C CYS A 153 7.31 -6.75 -9.13
N GLY A 154 7.52 -5.53 -9.63
CA GLY A 154 6.78 -4.36 -9.18
C GLY A 154 5.33 -4.33 -9.68
N VAL A 155 4.58 -3.35 -9.18
CA VAL A 155 3.14 -3.19 -9.47
C VAL A 155 2.82 -3.09 -10.96
N ASP A 156 3.69 -2.49 -11.78
CA ASP A 156 3.47 -2.33 -13.22
C ASP A 156 3.32 -3.68 -13.92
N GLU A 157 4.27 -4.59 -13.70
CA GLU A 157 4.27 -5.92 -14.29
C GLU A 157 3.15 -6.78 -13.71
N LEU A 158 2.91 -6.71 -12.40
CA LEU A 158 1.82 -7.45 -11.76
C LEU A 158 0.45 -7.03 -12.29
N ALA A 159 0.18 -5.73 -12.40
CA ALA A 159 -1.07 -5.19 -12.92
C ALA A 159 -1.29 -5.58 -14.39
N PHE A 160 -0.22 -5.55 -15.19
CA PHE A 160 -0.28 -5.96 -16.58
C PHE A 160 -0.55 -7.45 -16.73
N VAL A 161 0.16 -8.31 -16.02
CA VAL A 161 0.02 -9.77 -16.14
C VAL A 161 -1.35 -10.24 -15.65
N VAL A 162 -1.79 -9.77 -14.47
CA VAL A 162 -3.03 -10.22 -13.81
C VAL A 162 -4.27 -9.56 -14.40
N ASN A 163 -4.22 -8.26 -14.72
CA ASN A 163 -5.40 -7.48 -15.10
C ASN A 163 -5.34 -6.84 -16.49
N LYS A 164 -4.26 -7.06 -17.26
CA LYS A 164 -4.03 -6.37 -18.55
C LYS A 164 -4.08 -4.85 -18.42
N LEU A 165 -3.72 -4.33 -17.24
CA LEU A 165 -3.74 -2.92 -16.92
C LEU A 165 -2.34 -2.33 -17.09
N ASP A 166 -2.18 -1.47 -18.10
CA ASP A 166 -0.93 -0.76 -18.37
C ASP A 166 -0.90 0.57 -17.60
N LEU A 167 -0.23 0.57 -16.45
CA LEU A 167 -0.17 1.74 -15.56
C LEU A 167 0.59 2.91 -16.17
N LYS A 168 1.45 2.68 -17.17
CA LYS A 168 2.22 3.74 -17.84
C LYS A 168 1.32 4.75 -18.55
N LYS A 169 0.11 4.32 -18.94
CA LYS A 169 -0.92 5.18 -19.54
C LYS A 169 -1.65 6.06 -18.53
N HIS A 170 -1.45 5.81 -17.24
CA HIS A 170 -2.31 6.34 -16.17
C HIS A 170 -1.56 7.12 -15.09
N ARG A 171 -0.23 6.99 -14.99
CA ARG A 171 0.60 7.77 -14.06
C ARG A 171 1.99 8.05 -14.66
N PRO A 172 2.65 9.14 -14.25
CA PRO A 172 4.05 9.39 -14.63
C PRO A 172 4.97 8.28 -14.11
N LEU A 173 6.04 7.97 -14.87
CA LEU A 173 6.97 6.88 -14.53
C LEU A 173 8.15 7.34 -13.66
N ASN A 174 8.61 8.57 -13.89
CA ASN A 174 9.78 9.15 -13.25
C ASN A 174 9.32 10.30 -12.35
N MET A 175 8.74 9.97 -11.21
CA MET A 175 8.59 10.97 -10.16
C MET A 175 9.57 10.68 -9.04
N ASP A 176 10.40 11.67 -8.75
CA ASP A 176 11.15 11.71 -7.52
C ASP A 176 10.14 11.71 -6.37
N PHE A 177 10.15 10.60 -5.63
CA PHE A 177 9.17 10.30 -4.60
C PHE A 177 9.47 11.10 -3.33
N TYR A 178 9.38 12.42 -3.43
CA TYR A 178 9.50 13.30 -2.30
C TYR A 178 8.11 13.81 -1.93
N TRP A 179 7.49 13.15 -0.95
CA TRP A 179 6.37 13.73 -0.19
C TRP A 179 6.92 14.84 0.70
N GLY A 180 7.50 15.86 0.09
CA GLY A 180 7.96 17.07 0.74
C GLY A 180 6.76 17.95 1.04
N PHE A 181 6.00 17.62 2.09
CA PHE A 181 4.96 18.45 2.70
C PHE A 181 3.81 19.00 1.83
N ASP A 182 3.84 18.84 0.50
CA ASP A 182 2.83 19.40 -0.38
C ASP A 182 1.77 18.36 -0.74
N SER A 183 0.75 18.30 0.11
CA SER A 183 -0.47 17.52 -0.12
C SER A 183 -1.30 17.98 -1.33
N HIS A 184 -0.88 19.04 -2.05
CA HIS A 184 -1.55 19.58 -3.23
C HIS A 184 -0.91 19.17 -4.56
N ASN A 185 0.16 18.37 -4.54
CA ASN A 185 0.74 17.87 -5.78
C ASN A 185 -0.18 16.81 -6.42
N THR A 186 -1.05 17.25 -7.33
CA THR A 186 -2.03 16.39 -8.03
C THR A 186 -1.36 15.23 -8.78
N GLU A 187 -0.14 15.39 -9.32
CA GLU A 187 0.56 14.30 -10.00
C GLU A 187 0.97 13.20 -9.02
N LEU A 188 1.49 13.58 -7.85
CA LEU A 188 1.84 12.67 -6.76
C LEU A 188 0.61 11.95 -6.20
N VAL A 189 -0.47 12.69 -5.98
CA VAL A 189 -1.75 12.11 -5.56
C VAL A 189 -2.26 11.12 -6.62
N LYS A 190 -2.16 11.45 -7.91
CA LYS A 190 -2.54 10.55 -9.01
C LYS A 190 -1.69 9.29 -9.04
N PHE A 191 -0.38 9.43 -8.94
CA PHE A 191 0.56 8.32 -8.94
C PHE A 191 0.25 7.32 -7.82
N VAL A 192 0.10 7.83 -6.59
CA VAL A 192 -0.19 6.98 -5.43
C VAL A 192 -1.58 6.36 -5.53
N THR A 193 -2.58 7.12 -5.98
CA THR A 193 -3.93 6.60 -6.23
C THR A 193 -3.90 5.43 -7.19
N VAL A 194 -3.20 5.57 -8.33
CA VAL A 194 -3.10 4.52 -9.35
C VAL A 194 -2.42 3.27 -8.78
N ASN A 195 -1.38 3.43 -7.96
CA ASN A 195 -0.71 2.29 -7.32
C ASN A 195 -1.63 1.54 -6.35
N VAL A 196 -2.20 2.24 -5.38
CA VAL A 196 -3.01 1.61 -4.34
C VAL A 196 -4.31 1.01 -4.91
N TYR A 197 -4.90 1.65 -5.92
CA TYR A 197 -6.00 1.05 -6.68
C TYR A 197 -5.56 -0.23 -7.40
N SER A 198 -4.37 -0.23 -8.00
CA SER A 198 -3.85 -1.41 -8.71
C SER A 198 -3.63 -2.57 -7.75
N PHE A 199 -3.15 -2.30 -6.52
CA PHE A 199 -3.07 -3.32 -5.47
C PHE A 199 -4.43 -3.94 -5.17
N TYR A 200 -5.44 -3.10 -4.94
CA TYR A 200 -6.82 -3.56 -4.75
C TYR A 200 -7.29 -4.42 -5.92
N LYS A 201 -7.06 -3.98 -7.17
CA LYS A 201 -7.56 -4.66 -8.37
C LYS A 201 -6.91 -6.02 -8.56
N ILE A 202 -5.59 -6.10 -8.40
CA ILE A 202 -4.82 -7.35 -8.46
C ILE A 202 -5.31 -8.29 -7.36
N GLY A 203 -5.31 -7.84 -6.10
CA GLY A 203 -5.72 -8.65 -4.96
C GLY A 203 -7.16 -9.16 -5.07
N SER A 204 -8.09 -8.30 -5.50
CA SER A 204 -9.49 -8.69 -5.71
C SER A 204 -9.65 -9.74 -6.81
N THR A 205 -8.80 -9.71 -7.83
CA THR A 205 -8.81 -10.69 -8.93
C THR A 205 -8.28 -12.04 -8.43
N LEU A 206 -7.13 -12.03 -7.76
CA LEU A 206 -6.48 -13.25 -7.28
C LEU A 206 -7.30 -13.91 -6.16
N LEU A 207 -7.71 -13.15 -5.15
CA LEU A 207 -8.47 -13.64 -3.98
C LEU A 207 -9.96 -13.88 -4.29
N GLY A 208 -10.54 -13.16 -5.26
CA GLY A 208 -11.90 -13.43 -5.74
C GLY A 208 -11.99 -14.77 -6.48
N SER A 209 -10.94 -15.13 -7.22
CA SER A 209 -10.83 -16.39 -7.95
C SER A 209 -10.56 -17.61 -7.05
N GLU A 210 -10.08 -17.40 -5.82
CA GLU A 210 -9.94 -18.48 -4.81
C GLU A 210 -11.28 -19.11 -4.41
N THR A 211 -12.42 -18.48 -4.72
CA THR A 211 -13.75 -19.08 -4.47
C THR A 211 -14.16 -20.14 -5.49
N LEU A 212 -13.38 -20.36 -6.55
CA LEU A 212 -13.62 -21.40 -7.58
C LEU A 212 -12.69 -22.62 -7.45
N THR A 213 -11.78 -22.65 -6.48
CA THR A 213 -10.94 -23.83 -6.21
C THR A 213 -11.01 -24.20 -4.73
N PRO A 214 -11.69 -25.30 -4.36
CA PRO A 214 -11.67 -25.77 -2.98
C PRO A 214 -10.31 -26.44 -2.74
N ASN A 215 -9.50 -25.80 -1.89
CA ASN A 215 -8.31 -26.29 -1.18
C ASN A 215 -7.05 -25.48 -1.47
N TYR A 216 -6.87 -24.40 -0.70
CA TYR A 216 -5.53 -24.07 -0.22
C TYR A 216 -5.54 -23.99 1.31
N PRO A 217 -4.68 -24.75 2.01
CA PRO A 217 -4.57 -24.67 3.45
C PRO A 217 -4.03 -23.29 3.85
N ARG A 218 -4.72 -22.63 4.79
CA ARG A 218 -4.22 -21.46 5.52
C ARG A 218 -2.99 -21.89 6.33
N PHE A 219 -1.80 -21.85 5.74
CA PHE A 219 -0.59 -22.18 6.48
C PHE A 219 -0.12 -21.00 7.33
N GLY A 220 -0.17 -21.24 8.64
CA GLY A 220 0.50 -20.45 9.65
C GLY A 220 2.01 -20.47 9.45
N TRP A 221 2.61 -19.33 9.80
CA TRP A 221 3.98 -19.12 10.28
C TRP A 221 4.95 -20.29 10.06
N PHE A 222 5.66 -20.27 8.94
CA PHE A 222 6.95 -20.94 8.84
C PHE A 222 8.06 -19.89 8.70
N ARG A 223 8.85 -19.76 9.77
CA ARG A 223 10.15 -19.09 9.75
C ARG A 223 11.03 -19.75 8.69
N ARG A 224 11.46 -19.00 7.69
CA ARG A 224 12.76 -19.25 7.04
C ARG A 224 13.57 -17.96 7.02
N ARG A 225 14.81 -18.14 7.47
CA ARG A 225 15.84 -17.16 7.77
C ARG A 225 16.52 -16.70 6.47
N PHE A 226 16.90 -15.42 6.42
CA PHE A 226 17.91 -14.77 5.57
C PHE A 226 17.71 -14.75 4.04
N PHE A 227 17.48 -13.54 3.50
CA PHE A 227 18.57 -12.69 3.03
C PHE A 227 18.12 -11.22 3.03
N ILE A 228 18.84 -10.37 3.75
CA ILE A 228 18.63 -8.92 3.78
C ILE A 228 19.27 -8.38 2.49
N TYR A 229 18.48 -7.79 1.61
CA TYR A 229 18.99 -6.80 0.66
C TYR A 229 18.17 -5.52 0.82
N PHE A 230 18.83 -4.52 1.38
CA PHE A 230 18.43 -3.13 1.32
C PHE A 230 18.30 -2.73 -0.16
N PHE A 231 17.11 -2.33 -0.60
CA PHE A 231 16.97 -1.51 -1.81
C PHE A 231 15.94 -0.41 -1.54
N GLY A 232 16.45 0.73 -1.08
CA GLY A 232 15.89 2.02 -1.46
C GLY A 232 16.34 2.33 -2.91
N LEU A 233 15.49 3.04 -3.64
CA LEU A 233 15.70 3.53 -5.01
C LEU A 233 15.75 2.42 -6.09
N ALA A 234 14.57 2.05 -6.59
CA ALA A 234 14.45 1.32 -7.85
C ALA A 234 14.66 2.29 -9.04
N SER A 235 15.93 2.56 -9.38
CA SER A 235 16.32 3.00 -10.71
C SER A 235 17.03 1.83 -11.40
N VAL A 236 16.54 1.41 -12.57
CA VAL A 236 17.13 0.57 -13.64
C VAL A 236 17.78 -0.81 -13.28
N SER A 237 18.32 -1.01 -12.09
CA SER A 237 18.98 -2.24 -11.61
C SER A 237 18.01 -3.42 -11.44
N CYS A 238 16.73 -3.16 -11.15
CA CYS A 238 15.73 -4.21 -10.94
C CYS A 238 15.46 -5.04 -12.22
N LEU A 239 15.65 -4.44 -13.40
CA LEU A 239 15.51 -5.15 -14.68
C LEU A 239 16.65 -6.15 -14.90
N ILE A 240 17.87 -5.80 -14.48
CA ILE A 240 19.07 -6.63 -14.67
C ILE A 240 19.10 -7.81 -13.69
N ASP A 241 18.66 -7.61 -12.45
CA ASP A 241 18.57 -8.70 -11.46
C ASP A 241 17.42 -9.66 -11.77
N CYS A 242 16.34 -9.17 -12.39
CA CYS A 242 15.27 -10.01 -12.92
C CYS A 242 15.75 -10.87 -14.11
N LEU A 243 16.67 -10.38 -14.94
CA LEU A 243 17.28 -11.12 -16.06
C LEU A 243 18.33 -12.13 -15.59
N LYS A 244 19.09 -11.84 -14.53
CA LYS A 244 20.15 -12.72 -14.01
C LYS A 244 19.64 -13.93 -13.23
N LYS A 245 18.40 -13.89 -12.71
CA LYS A 245 17.78 -14.99 -11.93
C LYS A 245 16.87 -15.92 -12.73
N MET A 246 16.77 -15.74 -14.06
CA MET A 246 16.04 -16.69 -14.90
C MET A 246 16.85 -17.99 -15.03
N PRO A 247 16.26 -19.18 -14.81
CA PRO A 247 16.90 -20.43 -15.23
C PRO A 247 17.07 -20.40 -16.75
N ARG A 248 18.30 -20.62 -17.23
CA ARG A 248 18.56 -20.80 -18.66
C ARG A 248 17.86 -22.09 -19.08
N VAL A 249 17.00 -22.01 -20.09
CA VAL A 249 16.48 -23.16 -20.82
C VAL A 249 17.64 -23.79 -21.60
#